data_AF-A0A4Q5RC50-F1
#
_entry.id   AF-A0A4Q5RC50-F1
#
_cell.length_a   1.000
_cell.length_b   1.000
_cell.length_c   1.000
_cell.angle_alpha   90.00
_cell.angle_beta   90.00
_cell.angle_gamma   90.00
#
_symmetry.space_group_name_H-M   'P 1'
#
loop_
_entity.id
_entity.type
_entity.pdbx_description
1 polymer ?
#
loop_
_entity_poly.entity_id
_entity_poly.type
_entity_poly.pdbx_seq_one_letter_code
_entity_poly.pdbx_strand_id
1 'polypeptide(L)'
;MIDHDEAVTLAKRVLSLRLQRVRHLPKELLGEPGWGLLLVLFIADAQGRPLTASEAAERAGASKQTAERWYKALRAFDLVAYAEPPTDGSQIVLTPLGIDAVERCMEDARKELAPRPGLPDV
;
A
#
# COMPACT_ATOMS: atom_id res chain seq x y z
N MET A 1 -3.50 8.01 -17.74
CA MET A 1 -3.25 6.72 -17.10
C MET A 1 -1.79 6.77 -16.73
N ILE A 2 -1.53 6.82 -15.43
CA ILE A 2 -0.21 6.93 -14.84
C ILE A 2 0.64 5.75 -15.30
N ASP A 3 1.91 6.00 -15.57
CA ASP A 3 2.86 4.92 -15.86
C ASP A 3 3.08 4.08 -14.58
N HIS A 4 3.27 2.76 -14.72
CA HIS A 4 3.41 1.87 -13.56
C HIS A 4 4.63 2.24 -12.69
N ASP A 5 5.77 2.59 -13.29
CA ASP A 5 6.97 2.99 -12.53
C ASP A 5 6.76 4.33 -11.82
N GLU A 6 6.01 5.24 -12.45
CA GLU A 6 5.57 6.49 -11.83
C GLU A 6 4.65 6.24 -10.64
N ALA A 7 3.66 5.35 -10.79
CA ALA A 7 2.75 4.94 -9.73
C ALA A 7 3.51 4.32 -8.56
N VAL A 8 4.49 3.44 -8.83
CA VAL A 8 5.34 2.81 -7.79
C VAL A 8 6.19 3.85 -7.07
N THR A 9 6.72 4.83 -7.79
CA THR A 9 7.49 5.93 -7.20
C THR A 9 6.62 6.78 -6.28
N LEU A 10 5.39 7.07 -6.69
CA LEU A 10 4.44 7.81 -5.87
C LEU A 10 4.00 7.00 -4.64
N ALA A 11 3.71 5.71 -4.82
CA ALA A 11 3.35 4.78 -3.75
C ALA A 11 4.43 4.73 -2.64
N LYS A 12 5.72 4.69 -3.02
CA LYS A 12 6.85 4.76 -2.07
C LYS A 12 6.82 6.06 -1.25
N ARG A 13 6.57 7.20 -1.89
CA ARG A 13 6.48 8.50 -1.20
C ARG A 13 5.30 8.54 -0.24
N VAL A 14 4.12 8.10 -0.70
CA VAL A 14 2.90 8.04 0.13
C VAL A 14 3.09 7.13 1.34
N LEU A 15 3.66 5.93 1.15
CA LEU A 15 3.96 5.01 2.24
C LEU A 15 4.97 5.61 3.21
N SER A 16 6.04 6.24 2.72
CA SER A 16 7.05 6.89 3.54
C SER A 16 6.45 8.00 4.42
N LEU A 17 5.67 8.91 3.83
CA LEU A 17 4.96 9.97 4.55
C LEU A 17 4.00 9.40 5.61
N ARG A 18 3.34 8.27 5.31
CA ARG A 18 2.49 7.57 6.26
C ARG A 18 3.29 7.04 7.45
N LEU A 19 4.38 6.33 7.20
CA LEU A 19 5.21 5.74 8.25
C LEU A 19 5.92 6.80 9.09
N GLN A 20 6.29 7.94 8.51
CA GLN A 20 6.94 9.04 9.24
C GLN A 20 6.04 9.66 10.32
N ARG A 21 4.70 9.58 10.19
CA ARG A 21 3.76 10.12 11.19
C ARG A 21 3.98 9.54 12.59
N VAL A 22 4.43 8.29 12.71
CA VAL A 22 4.70 7.64 14.00
C VAL A 22 5.84 8.29 14.79
N ARG A 23 6.68 9.09 14.13
CA ARG A 23 7.75 9.84 14.79
C ARG A 23 7.23 11.03 15.58
N HIS A 24 6.03 11.50 15.24
CA HIS A 24 5.43 12.72 15.78
C HIS A 24 4.11 12.47 16.50
N LEU A 25 3.45 11.34 16.21
CA LEU A 25 2.12 11.00 16.71
C LEU A 25 2.11 9.57 17.28
N PRO A 26 1.37 9.30 18.37
CA PRO A 26 1.13 7.95 18.85
C PRO A 26 0.52 7.07 17.74
N LYS A 27 1.03 5.85 17.60
CA LYS A 27 0.60 4.90 16.55
C LYS A 27 -0.89 4.55 16.64
N GLU A 28 -1.45 4.59 17.84
CA GLU A 28 -2.85 4.27 18.14
C GLU A 28 -3.82 5.27 17.49
N LEU A 29 -3.34 6.46 17.13
CA LEU A 29 -4.13 7.49 16.44
C LEU A 29 -4.12 7.34 14.91
N LEU A 30 -3.29 6.46 14.35
CA LEU A 30 -3.10 6.33 12.89
C LEU A 30 -3.96 5.18 12.33
N GLY A 31 -4.93 5.52 11.47
CA GLY A 31 -6.10 4.67 11.21
C GLY A 31 -6.12 3.76 9.98
N GLU A 32 -5.09 3.70 9.13
CA GLU A 32 -5.24 3.09 7.79
C GLU A 32 -4.29 1.92 7.46
N PRO A 33 -4.30 0.80 8.22
CA PRO A 33 -3.37 -0.32 7.97
C PRO A 33 -3.61 -1.02 6.64
N GLY A 34 -4.88 -1.18 6.22
CA GLY A 34 -5.23 -1.82 4.95
C GLY A 34 -4.62 -1.12 3.75
N TRP A 35 -4.63 0.22 3.75
CA TRP A 35 -3.98 1.01 2.71
C TRP A 35 -2.46 0.84 2.71
N GLY A 36 -1.84 0.83 3.89
CA GLY A 36 -0.41 0.55 4.03
C GLY A 36 -0.01 -0.81 3.47
N LEU A 37 -0.81 -1.85 3.72
CA LEU A 37 -0.59 -3.19 3.18
C LEU A 37 -0.64 -3.21 1.65
N LEU A 38 -1.65 -2.58 1.04
CA LEU A 38 -1.76 -2.48 -0.41
C LEU A 38 -0.54 -1.79 -1.04
N LEU A 39 -0.08 -0.67 -0.46
CA LEU A 39 1.11 0.04 -0.93
C LEU A 39 2.37 -0.81 -0.83
N VAL A 40 2.56 -1.52 0.29
CA VAL A 40 3.71 -2.41 0.48
C VAL A 40 3.73 -3.52 -0.56
N LEU A 41 2.59 -4.17 -0.79
CA LEU A 41 2.48 -5.26 -1.76
C LEU A 41 2.66 -4.76 -3.19
N PHE A 42 2.13 -3.58 -3.53
CA PHE A 42 2.31 -2.94 -4.84
C PHE A 42 3.79 -2.65 -5.13
N ILE A 43 4.51 -2.10 -4.16
CA ILE A 43 5.94 -1.81 -4.30
C ILE A 43 6.76 -3.10 -4.43
N ALA A 44 6.37 -4.16 -3.72
CA ALA A 44 7.04 -5.45 -3.74
C ALA A 44 6.83 -6.19 -5.08
N ASP A 45 5.62 -6.13 -5.62
CA ASP A 45 5.25 -6.68 -6.92
C ASP A 45 6.09 -6.05 -8.05
N ALA A 46 6.17 -4.72 -8.09
CA ALA A 46 6.99 -3.97 -9.05
C ALA A 46 8.50 -4.29 -8.95
N GLN A 47 8.96 -4.81 -7.80
CA GLN A 47 10.35 -5.21 -7.60
C GLN A 47 10.60 -6.69 -7.95
N GLY A 48 9.56 -7.45 -8.31
CA GLY A 48 9.65 -8.90 -8.50
C GLY A 48 10.02 -9.64 -7.21
N ARG A 49 9.66 -9.08 -6.04
CA ARG A 49 10.02 -9.63 -4.72
C ARG A 49 8.76 -9.90 -3.90
N PRO A 50 8.10 -11.05 -4.09
CA PRO A 50 6.91 -11.40 -3.32
C PRO A 50 7.24 -11.42 -1.81
N LEU A 51 6.27 -10.99 -1.00
CA LEU A 51 6.39 -10.93 0.45
C LEU A 51 5.49 -11.96 1.11
N THR A 52 5.95 -12.50 2.24
CA THR A 52 5.08 -13.19 3.17
C THR A 52 4.09 -12.22 3.81
N ALA A 53 2.96 -12.74 4.28
CA ALA A 53 1.97 -11.95 5.01
C ALA A 53 2.54 -11.27 6.27
N SER A 54 3.52 -11.88 6.92
CA SER A 54 4.22 -11.30 8.08
C SER A 54 5.13 -10.14 7.68
N GLU A 55 5.96 -10.31 6.64
CA GLU A 55 6.85 -9.25 6.14
C GLU A 55 6.07 -8.03 5.64
N ALA A 56 4.95 -8.26 4.95
CA ALA A 56 4.10 -7.18 4.48
C ALA A 56 3.47 -6.40 5.65
N ALA A 57 3.06 -7.09 6.71
CA ALA A 57 2.53 -6.47 7.93
C ALA A 57 3.58 -5.60 8.64
N GLU A 58 4.79 -6.13 8.81
CA GLU A 58 5.92 -5.42 9.42
C GLU A 58 6.23 -4.13 8.64
N ARG A 59 6.39 -4.23 7.32
CA ARG A 59 6.69 -3.08 6.45
C ARG A 59 5.57 -2.04 6.42
N ALA A 60 4.32 -2.46 6.61
CA ALA A 60 3.17 -1.55 6.70
C ALA A 60 3.02 -0.89 8.08
N GLY A 61 3.83 -1.30 9.06
CA GLY A 61 3.73 -0.85 10.45
C GLY A 61 2.49 -1.39 11.17
N ALA A 62 1.98 -2.55 10.77
CA ALA A 62 0.79 -3.18 11.34
C ALA A 62 1.16 -4.37 12.23
N SER A 63 0.41 -4.59 13.32
CA SER A 63 0.53 -5.83 14.11
C SER A 63 -0.04 -7.02 13.31
N LYS A 64 0.43 -8.24 13.62
CA LYS A 64 -0.06 -9.48 12.99
C LYS A 64 -1.58 -9.59 13.01
N GLN A 65 -2.21 -9.43 14.17
CA GLN A 65 -3.67 -9.49 14.34
C GLN A 65 -4.39 -8.41 13.51
N THR A 66 -3.80 -7.20 13.42
CA THR A 66 -4.36 -6.12 12.59
C THR A 66 -4.26 -6.47 11.11
N ALA A 67 -3.12 -6.98 10.67
CA ALA A 67 -2.89 -7.38 9.29
C ALA A 67 -3.82 -8.53 8.87
N GLU A 68 -3.98 -9.56 9.70
CA GLU A 68 -4.90 -10.68 9.45
C GLU A 68 -6.34 -10.21 9.22
N ARG A 69 -6.83 -9.28 10.07
CA ARG A 69 -8.16 -8.68 9.89
C ARG A 69 -8.26 -7.96 8.53
N TRP A 70 -7.23 -7.22 8.13
CA TRP A 70 -7.23 -6.51 6.86
C TRP A 70 -7.04 -7.43 5.66
N TYR A 71 -6.20 -8.46 5.72
CA TYR A 71 -6.09 -9.47 4.66
C TYR A 71 -7.43 -10.15 4.41
N LYS A 72 -8.17 -10.50 5.47
CA LYS A 72 -9.53 -11.02 5.31
C LYS A 72 -10.45 -10.04 4.57
N ALA A 73 -10.42 -8.77 4.93
CA ALA A 73 -11.25 -7.74 4.30
C ALA A 73 -10.83 -7.49 2.83
N LEU A 74 -9.53 -7.31 2.57
CA LEU A 74 -8.99 -7.06 1.23
C LEU A 74 -9.25 -8.24 0.27
N ARG A 75 -9.16 -9.48 0.76
CA ARG A 75 -9.52 -10.68 -0.02
C ARG A 75 -11.01 -10.73 -0.33
N ALA A 76 -11.88 -10.27 0.57
CA ALA A 76 -13.32 -10.22 0.32
C ALA A 76 -13.68 -9.23 -0.81
N PHE A 77 -12.82 -8.25 -1.07
CA PHE A 77 -12.92 -7.32 -2.20
C PHE A 77 -12.04 -7.73 -3.39
N ASP A 78 -11.46 -8.92 -3.38
CA ASP A 78 -10.57 -9.44 -4.43
C ASP A 78 -9.38 -8.52 -4.74
N LEU A 79 -8.83 -7.82 -3.73
CA LEU A 79 -7.69 -6.92 -3.89
C LEU A 79 -6.35 -7.61 -3.63
N VAL A 80 -6.35 -8.67 -2.82
CA VAL A 80 -5.17 -9.46 -2.50
C VAL A 80 -5.53 -10.94 -2.51
N ALA A 81 -4.53 -11.79 -2.75
CA ALA A 81 -4.66 -13.24 -2.66
C ALA A 81 -3.42 -13.84 -2.02
N TYR A 82 -3.56 -15.01 -1.39
CA TYR A 82 -2.41 -15.82 -1.02
C TYR A 82 -1.98 -16.65 -2.24
N ALA A 83 -0.67 -16.74 -2.49
CA ALA A 83 -0.15 -17.57 -3.58
C ALA A 83 -0.37 -19.07 -3.33
N GLU A 84 -0.44 -19.45 -2.05
CA GLU A 84 -0.65 -20.80 -1.55
C GLU A 84 -1.70 -20.79 -0.43
N PRO A 85 -2.21 -21.95 0.03
CA PRO A 85 -3.06 -22.01 1.22
C PRO A 85 -2.44 -21.23 2.40
N PRO A 86 -3.22 -20.41 3.13
CA PRO A 86 -2.69 -19.47 4.11
C PRO A 86 -2.11 -20.17 5.35
N THR A 87 -0.83 -19.91 5.58
CA THR A 87 -0.01 -20.25 6.75
C THR A 87 0.78 -19.00 7.17
N ASP A 88 1.51 -19.06 8.29
CA ASP A 88 2.28 -17.91 8.80
C ASP A 88 3.38 -17.43 7.82
N GLY A 89 3.88 -18.33 6.98
CA GLY A 89 4.89 -18.04 5.95
C GLY A 89 4.32 -17.84 4.56
N SER A 90 2.99 -17.84 4.38
CA SER A 90 2.41 -17.78 3.04
C SER A 90 2.63 -16.42 2.39
N GLN A 91 3.04 -16.45 1.12
CA GLN A 91 3.13 -15.27 0.29
C GLN A 91 1.74 -14.69 0.04
N ILE A 92 1.67 -13.36 0.10
CA ILE A 92 0.49 -12.60 -0.24
C ILE A 92 0.84 -11.65 -1.37
N VAL A 93 -0.03 -11.59 -2.37
CA VAL A 93 0.17 -10.81 -3.60
C VAL A 93 -1.07 -9.95 -3.86
N LEU A 94 -0.89 -8.89 -4.65
CA LEU A 94 -2.02 -8.19 -5.23
C LEU A 94 -2.64 -9.06 -6.33
N THR A 95 -3.96 -8.98 -6.43
CA THR A 95 -4.67 -9.44 -7.63
C THR A 95 -4.54 -8.38 -8.73
N PRO A 96 -4.91 -8.68 -9.99
CA PRO A 96 -5.02 -7.66 -11.03
C PRO A 96 -5.92 -6.49 -10.61
N LEU A 97 -7.04 -6.77 -9.93
CA LEU A 97 -7.94 -5.72 -9.41
C LEU A 97 -7.26 -4.87 -8.34
N GLY A 98 -6.43 -5.46 -7.48
CA GLY A 98 -5.64 -4.76 -6.47
C GLY A 98 -4.61 -3.82 -7.10
N ILE A 99 -3.90 -4.28 -8.13
CA ILE A 99 -2.93 -3.48 -8.89
C ILE A 99 -3.64 -2.27 -9.51
N ASP A 100 -4.71 -2.50 -10.28
CA ASP A 100 -5.49 -1.44 -10.93
C ASP A 100 -6.03 -0.41 -9.91
N ALA A 101 -6.50 -0.88 -8.75
CA ALA A 101 -7.02 -0.01 -7.70
C ALA A 101 -5.92 0.91 -7.12
N VAL A 102 -4.73 0.37 -6.86
CA VAL A 102 -3.59 1.17 -6.36
C VAL A 102 -3.15 2.18 -7.42
N GLU A 103 -3.05 1.78 -8.69
CA GLU A 103 -2.67 2.68 -9.79
C GLU A 103 -3.66 3.84 -9.94
N ARG A 104 -4.98 3.58 -9.83
CA ARG A 104 -5.99 4.65 -9.84
C ARG A 104 -5.83 5.62 -8.68
N CYS A 105 -5.58 5.11 -7.47
CA CYS A 105 -5.28 5.96 -6.32
C CYS A 105 -4.02 6.82 -6.56
N MET A 106 -2.98 6.26 -7.20
CA MET A 106 -1.77 7.01 -7.53
C MET A 106 -2.01 8.05 -8.63
N GLU A 107 -2.81 7.74 -9.64
CA GLU A 107 -3.23 8.70 -10.66
C GLU A 107 -3.97 9.88 -10.04
N ASP A 108 -4.87 9.65 -9.10
CA ASP A 108 -5.58 10.73 -8.40
C ASP A 108 -4.65 11.55 -7.50
N ALA A 109 -3.76 10.89 -6.75
CA ALA A 109 -2.74 11.58 -5.97
C ALA A 109 -1.80 12.43 -6.84
N ARG A 110 -1.43 11.95 -8.03
CA ARG A 110 -0.60 12.67 -9.00
C ARG A 110 -1.30 13.94 -9.49
N LYS A 111 -2.61 13.87 -9.77
CA LYS A 111 -3.40 15.05 -10.17
C LYS A 111 -3.47 16.09 -9.06
N GLU A 112 -3.63 15.67 -7.80
CA GLU A 112 -3.68 16.59 -6.66
C GLU A 112 -2.34 17.27 -6.37
N LEU A 113 -1.23 16.55 -6.59
CA LEU A 113 0.13 17.06 -6.41
C LEU A 113 0.65 17.82 -7.64
N ALA A 114 -0.06 17.78 -8.77
CA ALA A 114 0.32 18.55 -9.94
C ALA A 114 0.25 20.05 -9.62
N PRO A 115 1.21 20.86 -10.13
CA PRO A 115 1.18 22.30 -9.94
C PRO A 115 -0.19 22.85 -10.37
N ARG A 116 -0.88 23.53 -9.46
CA ARG A 116 -2.15 24.19 -9.82
C ARG A 116 -1.80 25.38 -10.72
N PRO A 117 -2.28 25.42 -11.98
CA PRO A 117 -2.01 26.56 -12.84
C PRO A 117 -2.60 27.83 -12.20
N GLY A 118 -1.74 28.82 -11.96
CA GLY A 118 -2.14 30.15 -11.50
C GLY A 118 -1.90 30.48 -10.02
N LEU A 119 -1.30 29.60 -9.21
CA LEU A 119 -0.75 30.01 -7.90
C LEU A 119 0.74 30.39 -8.05
N PRO A 120 1.16 31.58 -7.61
CA PRO A 120 2.59 31.90 -7.54
C PRO A 120 3.29 30.98 -6.52
N ASP A 121 4.54 30.60 -6.82
CA ASP A 121 5.41 29.91 -5.86
C ASP A 121 5.54 30.77 -4.59
N VAL A 122 5.13 30.22 -3.45
CA VAL A 122 5.25 30.84 -2.12
C VAL A 122 6.60 30.48 -1.52
#